data_AF-A0A359H6Q6-F1
#
_entry.id   AF-A0A359H6Q6-F1
#
_cell.length_a   1.000
_cell.length_b   1.000
_cell.length_c   1.000
_cell.angle_alpha   90.00
_cell.angle_beta   90.00
_cell.angle_gamma   90.00
#
_symmetry.space_group_name_H-M   'P 1'
#
loop_
_entity.id
_entity.type
_entity.pdbx_description
1 polymer ?
#
loop_
_entity_poly.entity_id
_entity_poly.type
_entity_poly.pdbx_seq_one_letter_code
_entity_poly.pdbx_strand_id
1 'polypeptide(L)'
;MIYIDEGIISKQKNAYSDLKDLILLTENEIKRDNWAKASQLWRTEAEIKERIKRLSPVKNSSSLSTSSVTKEELSGLITDIKEVKEKIDAMICLMNNCLAKEKQDRMVLQKTRVTINAYKRHFIPSPRFIQKKF
;
A
#
# COMPACT_ATOMS: atom_id res chain seq x y z
N MET A 1 17.00 -36.31 -10.85
CA MET A 1 15.88 -36.43 -9.89
C MET A 1 15.86 -35.14 -9.10
N ILE A 2 14.89 -34.26 -9.35
CA ILE A 2 14.83 -32.96 -8.67
C ILE A 2 13.99 -33.15 -7.42
N TYR A 3 14.67 -33.20 -6.28
CA TYR A 3 14.06 -33.14 -4.97
C TYR A 3 13.56 -31.72 -4.77
N ILE A 4 12.24 -31.55 -4.68
CA ILE A 4 11.70 -30.38 -4.00
C ILE A 4 11.97 -30.63 -2.52
N ASP A 5 13.02 -30.01 -2.02
CA ASP A 5 13.39 -30.07 -0.61
C ASP A 5 12.26 -29.40 0.20
N GLU A 6 11.61 -30.13 1.11
CA GLU A 6 10.58 -29.61 2.04
C GLU A 6 11.10 -28.35 2.78
N GLY A 7 12.42 -28.27 2.99
CA GLY A 7 13.09 -27.10 3.55
C GLY A 7 12.98 -25.83 2.69
N ILE A 8 12.83 -25.94 1.37
CA ILE A 8 12.64 -24.78 0.47
C ILE A 8 11.20 -24.27 0.55
N ILE A 9 10.21 -25.16 0.57
CA ILE A 9 8.80 -24.77 0.69
C ILE A 9 8.55 -24.05 2.02
N SER A 10 9.10 -24.58 3.12
CA SER A 10 9.03 -23.94 4.44
C SER A 10 9.65 -22.53 4.44
N LYS A 11 10.85 -22.38 3.83
CA LYS A 11 11.51 -21.06 3.69
C LYS A 11 10.70 -20.08 2.84
N GLN A 12 10.02 -20.56 1.80
CA GLN A 12 9.13 -19.72 0.99
C GLN A 12 7.91 -19.27 1.79
N LYS A 13 7.25 -20.18 2.52
CA LYS A 13 6.12 -19.83 3.39
C LYS A 13 6.50 -18.75 4.41
N ASN A 14 7.66 -18.88 5.05
CA ASN A 14 8.17 -17.87 5.98
C ASN A 14 8.38 -16.52 5.29
N ALA A 15 8.97 -16.49 4.10
CA ALA A 15 9.16 -15.25 3.36
C ALA A 15 7.82 -14.59 2.93
N TYR A 16 6.80 -15.37 2.59
CA TYR A 16 5.45 -14.84 2.35
C TYR A 16 4.77 -14.37 3.63
N SER A 17 5.00 -15.02 4.77
CA SER A 17 4.54 -14.55 6.08
C SER A 17 5.17 -13.20 6.43
N ASP A 18 6.49 -13.08 6.29
CA ASP A 18 7.22 -11.81 6.50
C ASP A 18 6.63 -10.69 5.62
N LEU A 19 6.27 -11.01 4.38
CA LEU A 19 5.62 -10.07 3.46
C LEU A 19 4.21 -9.69 3.91
N LYS A 20 3.39 -10.64 4.40
CA LYS A 20 2.05 -10.35 4.96
C LYS A 20 2.14 -9.39 6.14
N ASP A 21 3.09 -9.63 7.06
CA ASP A 21 3.30 -8.77 8.22
C ASP A 21 3.75 -7.38 7.82
N LEU A 22 4.65 -7.28 6.83
CA LEU A 22 5.08 -6.00 6.29
C LEU A 22 3.91 -5.20 5.68
N ILE A 23 3.05 -5.86 4.91
CA ILE A 23 1.86 -5.24 4.32
C ILE A 23 0.94 -4.73 5.42
N LEU A 24 0.67 -5.53 6.46
CA LEU A 24 -0.20 -5.14 7.56
C LEU A 24 0.35 -3.95 8.34
N LEU A 25 1.66 -3.93 8.64
CA LEU A 25 2.31 -2.81 9.30
C LEU A 25 2.24 -1.55 8.45
N THR A 26 2.48 -1.68 7.15
CA THR A 26 2.42 -0.55 6.19
C THR A 26 1.00 0.01 6.11
N GLU A 27 -0.01 -0.85 5.97
CA GLU A 27 -1.42 -0.47 5.94
C GLU A 27 -1.84 0.28 7.21
N ASN A 28 -1.40 -0.18 8.38
CA ASN A 28 -1.68 0.48 9.66
C ASN A 28 -1.07 1.87 9.76
N GLU A 29 0.15 2.07 9.24
CA GLU A 29 0.77 3.40 9.21
C GLU A 29 0.07 4.32 8.19
N ILE A 30 -0.40 3.79 7.05
CA ILE A 30 -1.19 4.58 6.10
C ILE A 30 -2.51 5.03 6.73
N LYS A 31 -3.22 4.14 7.43
CA LYS A 31 -4.47 4.48 8.15
C LYS A 31 -4.27 5.54 9.24
N ARG A 32 -3.05 5.71 9.75
CA ARG A 32 -2.65 6.72 10.73
C ARG A 32 -2.11 8.01 10.08
N ASP A 33 -2.22 8.14 8.76
CA ASP A 33 -1.63 9.22 7.96
C ASP A 33 -0.10 9.38 8.15
N ASN A 34 0.59 8.32 8.58
CA ASN A 34 2.03 8.32 8.80
C ASN A 34 2.78 7.86 7.53
N TRP A 35 2.68 8.67 6.48
CA TRP A 35 3.23 8.38 5.16
C TRP A 35 4.74 8.16 5.14
N ALA A 36 5.48 8.88 5.99
CA ALA A 36 6.94 8.74 6.09
C ALA A 36 7.34 7.34 6.59
N LYS A 37 6.71 6.88 7.68
CA LYS A 37 6.98 5.55 8.23
C LYS A 37 6.44 4.44 7.34
N ALA A 38 5.28 4.62 6.72
CA ALA A 38 4.77 3.68 5.72
C ALA A 38 5.74 3.51 4.54
N SER A 39 6.31 4.61 4.03
CA SER A 39 7.32 4.55 2.97
C SER A 39 8.61 3.87 3.42
N GLN A 40 9.07 4.13 4.65
CA GLN A 40 10.25 3.49 5.21
C GLN A 40 10.06 1.97 5.35
N LEU A 41 8.90 1.53 5.86
CA LEU A 41 8.54 0.12 5.93
C LEU A 41 8.51 -0.50 4.53
N TRP A 42 7.84 0.14 3.57
CA TRP A 42 7.70 -0.43 2.23
C TRP A 42 9.02 -0.60 1.47
N ARG A 43 10.10 0.11 1.85
CA ARG A 43 11.44 -0.10 1.26
C ARG A 43 12.00 -1.49 1.54
N THR A 44 11.62 -2.14 2.64
CA THR A 44 12.09 -3.49 2.97
C THR A 44 11.38 -4.56 2.13
N GLU A 45 10.33 -4.20 1.37
CA GLU A 45 9.60 -5.12 0.50
C GLU A 45 10.50 -5.72 -0.60
N ALA A 46 11.42 -4.92 -1.15
CA ALA A 46 12.32 -5.35 -2.21
C ALA A 46 13.23 -6.51 -1.76
N GLU A 47 13.69 -6.48 -0.50
CA GLU A 47 14.53 -7.52 0.08
C GLU A 47 13.77 -8.85 0.23
N ILE A 48 12.50 -8.77 0.67
CA ILE A 48 11.63 -9.94 0.83
C ILE A 48 11.29 -10.54 -0.54
N LYS A 49 10.97 -9.71 -1.53
CA LYS A 49 10.73 -10.17 -2.91
C LYS A 49 11.94 -10.86 -3.52
N GLU A 50 13.13 -10.31 -3.33
CA GLU A 50 14.37 -10.95 -3.80
C GLU A 50 14.63 -12.27 -3.08
N ARG A 51 14.33 -12.37 -1.78
CA ARG A 51 14.38 -13.64 -1.03
C ARG A 51 13.41 -14.68 -1.61
N ILE A 52 12.16 -14.29 -1.88
CA ILE A 52 11.15 -15.16 -2.51
C ILE A 52 11.64 -15.64 -3.89
N LYS A 53 12.18 -14.72 -4.71
CA LYS A 53 12.68 -15.04 -6.06
C LYS A 53 13.87 -16.00 -6.04
N ARG A 54 14.80 -15.84 -5.09
CA ARG A 54 15.92 -16.77 -4.89
C ARG A 54 15.48 -18.14 -4.42
N LEU A 55 14.43 -18.19 -3.60
CA LEU A 55 13.85 -19.43 -3.11
C LEU A 55 12.91 -20.08 -4.14
N SER A 56 12.47 -19.34 -5.16
CA SER A 56 11.65 -19.88 -6.24
C SER A 56 12.46 -20.90 -7.03
N PRO A 57 12.04 -22.16 -7.13
CA PRO A 57 12.70 -23.11 -8.01
C PRO A 57 12.54 -22.58 -9.45
N VAL A 58 13.63 -22.07 -10.02
CA VAL A 58 13.66 -21.64 -11.42
C VAL A 58 13.37 -22.85 -12.28
N LYS A 59 12.24 -22.80 -13.01
CA LYS A 59 11.93 -23.49 -14.27
C LYS A 59 12.98 -24.53 -14.70
N ASN A 60 12.99 -25.70 -14.10
CA ASN A 60 13.69 -26.86 -14.65
C ASN A 60 13.13 -28.09 -13.96
N SER A 61 12.07 -28.67 -14.53
CA SER A 61 11.92 -30.10 -14.78
C SER A 61 10.46 -30.47 -14.97
N SER A 62 10.15 -30.72 -16.22
CA SER A 62 9.27 -31.80 -16.64
C SER A 62 9.48 -33.05 -15.76
N SER A 63 8.37 -33.68 -15.37
CA SER A 63 8.23 -34.87 -14.51
C SER A 63 8.27 -34.65 -12.98
N LEU A 64 7.12 -34.20 -12.44
CA LEU A 64 6.87 -34.09 -11.00
C LEU A 64 6.36 -35.42 -10.45
N SER A 65 7.25 -36.26 -9.94
CA SER A 65 6.90 -37.31 -8.97
C SER A 65 6.94 -36.65 -7.58
N THR A 66 5.82 -36.07 -7.15
CA THR A 66 5.65 -35.44 -5.83
C THR A 66 4.93 -36.40 -4.89
N SER A 67 5.49 -36.62 -3.69
CA SER A 67 4.80 -37.31 -2.60
C SER A 67 3.52 -36.55 -2.23
N SER A 68 2.51 -37.22 -1.67
CA SER A 68 1.26 -36.55 -1.25
C SER A 68 1.49 -35.38 -0.29
N VAL A 69 2.50 -35.50 0.58
CA VAL A 69 2.92 -34.48 1.56
C VAL A 69 3.34 -33.19 0.85
N THR A 70 4.18 -33.28 -0.19
CA THR A 70 4.65 -32.08 -0.93
C THR A 70 3.52 -31.37 -1.71
N LYS A 71 2.43 -32.07 -2.05
CA LYS A 71 1.28 -31.46 -2.76
C LYS A 71 0.43 -30.57 -1.85
N GLU A 72 0.23 -30.97 -0.60
CA GLU A 72 -0.48 -30.15 0.40
C GLU A 72 0.32 -28.93 0.81
N GLU A 73 1.64 -29.06 0.93
CA GLU A 73 2.48 -27.91 1.24
C GLU A 73 2.51 -26.87 0.11
N LEU A 74 2.55 -27.34 -1.14
CA LEU A 74 2.44 -26.50 -2.34
C LEU A 74 1.07 -25.82 -2.46
N SER A 75 -0.02 -26.51 -2.14
CA SER A 75 -1.36 -25.91 -2.16
C SER A 75 -1.52 -24.83 -1.09
N GLY A 76 -0.96 -25.05 0.10
CA GLY A 76 -0.86 -24.04 1.16
C GLY A 76 -0.08 -22.81 0.70
N LEU A 77 1.09 -23.01 0.07
CA LEU A 77 1.90 -21.91 -0.45
C LEU A 77 1.16 -21.11 -1.55
N ILE A 78 0.46 -21.77 -2.46
CA ILE A 78 -0.37 -21.11 -3.49
C ILE A 78 -1.46 -20.24 -2.83
N THR A 79 -2.04 -20.72 -1.74
CA THR A 79 -3.06 -19.97 -0.98
C THR A 79 -2.44 -18.73 -0.33
N ASP A 80 -1.26 -18.86 0.28
CA ASP A 80 -0.52 -17.73 0.86
C ASP A 80 -0.18 -16.66 -0.18
N ILE A 81 0.24 -17.08 -1.37
CA ILE A 81 0.53 -16.19 -2.50
C ILE A 81 -0.71 -15.39 -2.91
N LYS A 82 -1.86 -16.05 -3.01
CA LYS A 82 -3.13 -15.40 -3.35
C LYS A 82 -3.52 -14.37 -2.30
N GLU A 83 -3.45 -14.73 -1.01
CA GLU A 83 -3.78 -13.82 0.08
C GLU A 83 -2.85 -12.59 0.11
N VAL A 84 -1.54 -12.78 -0.10
CA VAL A 84 -0.59 -11.66 -0.21
C VAL A 84 -0.98 -10.71 -1.34
N LYS A 85 -1.34 -11.27 -2.51
CA LYS A 85 -1.78 -10.47 -3.65
C LYS A 85 -3.02 -9.65 -3.32
N GLU A 86 -4.03 -10.28 -2.73
CA GLU A 86 -5.26 -9.60 -2.31
C GLU A 86 -5.00 -8.46 -1.32
N LYS A 87 -4.10 -8.69 -0.35
CA LYS A 87 -3.70 -7.65 0.63
C LYS A 87 -2.95 -6.49 -0.02
N ILE A 88 -2.07 -6.75 -0.99
CA ILE A 88 -1.40 -5.70 -1.76
C ILE A 88 -2.42 -4.87 -2.55
N ASP A 89 -3.35 -5.53 -3.25
CA ASP A 89 -4.40 -4.86 -4.02
C ASP A 89 -5.29 -3.99 -3.13
N ALA A 90 -5.64 -4.47 -1.93
CA ALA A 90 -6.37 -3.71 -0.92
C ALA A 90 -5.58 -2.49 -0.43
N MET A 91 -4.28 -2.64 -0.15
CA MET A 91 -3.41 -1.54 0.27
C MET A 91 -3.29 -0.47 -0.83
N ILE A 92 -3.15 -0.87 -2.10
CA ILE A 92 -3.12 0.05 -3.25
C ILE A 92 -4.45 0.81 -3.35
N CYS A 93 -5.59 0.14 -3.20
CA CYS A 93 -6.90 0.80 -3.17
C CYS A 93 -6.98 1.84 -2.06
N LEU A 94 -6.48 1.52 -0.86
CA LEU A 94 -6.46 2.43 0.27
C LEU A 94 -5.59 3.67 -0.02
N MET A 95 -4.40 3.50 -0.59
CA MET A 95 -3.53 4.61 -0.98
C MET A 95 -4.19 5.53 -2.02
N ASN A 96 -4.85 4.95 -3.03
CA ASN A 96 -5.55 5.72 -4.06
C ASN A 96 -6.71 6.54 -3.48
N ASN A 97 -7.44 5.99 -2.52
CA ASN A 97 -8.51 6.71 -1.83
C ASN A 97 -7.96 7.91 -1.03
N CYS A 98 -6.82 7.75 -0.34
CA CYS A 98 -6.18 8.85 0.36
C CYS A 98 -5.74 9.97 -0.60
N LEU A 99 -5.15 9.62 -1.75
CA LEU A 99 -4.77 10.60 -2.78
C LEU A 99 -5.99 11.34 -3.35
N ALA A 100 -7.09 10.63 -3.58
CA ALA A 100 -8.33 11.24 -4.06
C ALA A 100 -8.90 12.24 -3.05
N LYS A 101 -8.90 11.88 -1.75
CA LYS A 101 -9.31 12.76 -0.66
C LYS A 101 -8.44 14.02 -0.58
N GLU A 102 -7.12 13.86 -0.62
CA GLU A 102 -6.19 14.99 -0.59
C GLU A 102 -6.43 15.96 -1.76
N LYS A 103 -6.68 15.42 -2.96
CA LYS A 103 -7.03 16.22 -4.14
C LYS A 103 -8.32 17.01 -3.92
N GLN A 104 -9.33 16.39 -3.34
CA GLN A 104 -10.59 17.05 -3.00
C GLN A 104 -10.38 18.17 -1.98
N ASP A 105 -9.60 17.93 -0.92
CA ASP A 105 -9.30 18.92 0.11
C ASP A 105 -8.57 20.13 -0.48
N ARG A 106 -7.60 19.91 -1.37
CA ARG A 106 -6.93 21.00 -2.11
C ARG A 106 -7.90 21.83 -2.95
N MET A 107 -8.87 21.19 -3.62
CA MET A 107 -9.90 21.92 -4.38
C MET A 107 -10.78 22.79 -3.47
N VAL A 108 -11.18 22.26 -2.31
CA VAL A 108 -11.96 23.01 -1.32
C VAL A 108 -11.16 24.21 -0.80
N LEU A 109 -9.90 24.00 -0.41
CA LEU A 109 -9.02 25.07 0.05
C LEU A 109 -8.84 26.17 -1.00
N GLN A 110 -8.70 25.80 -2.27
CA GLN A 110 -8.58 26.76 -3.36
C GLN A 110 -9.87 27.59 -3.53
N LYS A 111 -11.04 26.95 -3.50
CA LYS A 111 -12.34 27.66 -3.55
C LYS A 111 -12.49 28.62 -2.37
N THR A 112 -12.19 28.16 -1.16
CA THR A 112 -12.23 29.00 0.05
C THR A 112 -11.30 30.20 -0.06
N ARG A 113 -10.07 30.01 -0.58
CA ARG A 113 -9.12 31.11 -0.81
C ARG A 113 -9.66 32.13 -1.82
N VAL A 114 -10.26 31.68 -2.92
CA VAL A 114 -10.90 32.57 -3.92
C VAL A 114 -12.02 33.37 -3.28
N THR A 115 -12.90 32.72 -2.51
CA THR A 115 -14.01 33.37 -1.82
C THR A 115 -13.53 34.41 -0.80
N ILE A 116 -12.55 34.08 0.05
CA ILE A 116 -11.96 35.03 1.01
C ILE A 116 -11.37 36.23 0.28
N ASN A 117 -10.67 36.02 -0.83
CA ASN A 117 -10.09 37.10 -1.62
C ASN A 117 -11.17 38.00 -2.25
N ALA A 118 -12.28 37.43 -2.71
CA ALA A 118 -13.42 38.20 -3.20
C ALA A 118 -14.01 39.08 -2.08
N TYR A 119 -14.26 38.52 -0.89
CA TYR A 119 -14.73 39.29 0.26
C TYR A 119 -13.77 40.43 0.63
N LYS A 120 -12.46 40.17 0.69
CA LYS A 120 -11.45 41.21 0.96
C LYS A 120 -11.49 42.36 -0.03
N ARG A 121 -11.72 42.09 -1.33
CA ARG A 121 -11.86 43.13 -2.37
C ARG A 121 -13.13 43.97 -2.19
N HIS A 122 -14.20 43.38 -1.66
CA HIS A 122 -15.47 44.07 -1.42
C HIS A 122 -15.57 44.71 -0.02
N PHE A 123 -14.59 44.49 0.85
CA PHE A 123 -14.46 45.13 2.17
C PHE A 123 -13.66 46.45 2.13
N ILE A 124 -13.64 47.13 0.98
CA ILE A 124 -13.34 48.56 0.97
C ILE A 124 -14.66 49.24 1.38
N PRO A 125 -14.77 49.85 2.58
CA PRO A 125 -16.00 50.53 2.95
C PRO A 125 -16.29 51.58 1.89
N SER A 126 -17.45 51.49 1.24
CA SER A 126 -17.89 52.51 0.30
C SER A 126 -17.87 53.87 1.01
N PRO A 127 -17.31 54.94 0.40
CA PRO A 127 -17.21 56.26 1.02
C PRO A 127 -18.56 56.78 1.58
N ARG A 128 -19.69 56.30 1.03
CA ARG A 128 -21.04 56.61 1.53
C ARG A 128 -21.33 56.13 2.96
N PHE A 129 -20.65 55.10 3.45
CA PHE A 129 -20.85 54.59 4.82
C PHE A 129 -19.96 55.28 5.86
N ILE A 130 -18.95 56.04 5.43
CA ILE A 130 -18.07 56.82 6.32
C ILE A 130 -18.68 58.20 6.63
N GLN A 131 -19.63 58.67 5.81
CA GLN A 131 -20.21 60.02 5.89
C GLN A 131 -21.36 60.20 6.91
N LYS A 132 -21.67 59.20 7.76
CA LYS A 132 -22.76 59.29 8.76
C LYS A 132 -22.31 59.44 10.22
N LYS A 133 -21.08 59.91 10.44
CA LYS A 133 -20.60 60.33 11.77
C LYS A 133 -19.76 61.61 11.68
N PHE A 134 -20.42 62.72 11.37
CA PHE A 134 -20.01 64.08 11.74
C PHE A 134 -21.28 64.89 11.95
#